data_AF-A0A3N9U8E6-F1
#
_entry.id   AF-A0A3N9U8E6-F1
#
_cell.length_a   1.000
_cell.length_b   1.000
_cell.length_c   1.000
_cell.angle_alpha   90.00
_cell.angle_beta   90.00
_cell.angle_gamma   90.00
#
_symmetry.space_group_name_H-M   'P 1'
#
loop_
_entity.id
_entity.type
_entity.pdbx_description
1 polymer ?
#
loop_
_entity_poly.entity_id
_entity_poly.type
_entity_poly.pdbx_seq_one_letter_code
_entity_poly.pdbx_strand_id
1 'polypeptide(L)'
;MKTQFLKTVTLGLALTGAALPAMAQDDGTSRWVSDELTTYVRSGPTDGYRIVGTLTAGQPVTLLDTSGDYSQVRSDSGDVVWVPSSELQQTPSASDQLPKLEARVEELTEELDGINESWEERTRTMTETLEVRESRIAELEARNHELESAFSDISETNKDLEARLETRKEDLLMRYFMYGGGVAGAGLIVGLIVPHLPRRRRKRDRWF
;
A
#
# COMPACT_ATOMS: atom_id res chain seq x y z
N MET A 1 49.79 2.94 23.39
CA MET A 1 48.43 3.27 22.93
C MET A 1 48.01 4.56 23.61
N LYS A 2 47.84 5.64 22.85
CA LYS A 2 47.64 7.01 23.34
C LYS A 2 46.38 7.62 22.71
N THR A 3 45.78 8.50 23.53
CA THR A 3 44.85 9.62 23.26
C THR A 3 43.36 9.34 23.02
N GLN A 4 42.59 9.73 24.04
CA GLN A 4 41.19 10.18 24.03
C GLN A 4 41.00 11.42 23.14
N PHE A 5 39.76 11.74 22.73
CA PHE A 5 39.21 13.10 22.86
C PHE A 5 37.69 13.14 22.59
N LEU A 6 36.98 13.78 23.54
CA LEU A 6 35.58 14.20 23.55
C LEU A 6 35.19 15.01 22.31
N LYS A 7 33.91 14.90 21.91
CA LYS A 7 33.15 16.01 21.30
C LYS A 7 31.74 16.08 21.88
N THR A 8 31.64 16.72 23.03
CA THR A 8 30.44 17.42 23.51
C THR A 8 30.30 18.72 22.73
N VAL A 9 29.15 18.95 22.09
CA VAL A 9 28.78 20.26 21.53
C VAL A 9 27.55 20.75 22.28
N THR A 10 27.77 21.73 23.15
CA THR A 10 26.77 22.57 23.79
C THR A 10 26.83 23.97 23.16
N LEU A 11 25.69 24.46 22.68
CA LEU A 11 25.40 25.87 22.39
C LEU A 11 23.89 25.95 22.10
N GLY A 12 23.02 26.76 22.69
CA GLY A 12 23.10 27.70 23.78
C GLY A 12 21.67 28.24 24.02
N LEU A 13 21.27 28.33 25.29
CA LEU A 13 20.54 29.44 25.90
C LEU A 13 19.35 30.07 25.15
N ALA A 14 18.12 29.78 25.61
CA ALA A 14 17.04 30.76 25.68
C ALA A 14 16.05 30.40 26.80
N LEU A 15 16.13 31.17 27.89
CA LEU A 15 15.08 31.33 28.90
C LEU A 15 13.77 31.72 28.22
N THR A 16 12.66 31.06 28.58
CA THR A 16 11.35 31.74 28.80
C THR A 16 10.43 30.79 29.53
N GLY A 17 10.03 31.17 30.75
CA GLY A 17 9.01 30.48 31.53
C GLY A 17 7.63 30.69 30.91
N ALA A 18 6.86 29.61 30.82
CA ALA A 18 5.44 29.68 30.56
C ALA A 18 4.70 29.69 31.90
N ALA A 19 4.22 30.89 32.26
CA ALA A 19 3.20 31.07 33.28
C ALA A 19 1.92 30.33 32.84
N LEU A 20 1.33 29.58 33.77
CA LEU A 20 -0.04 29.05 33.62
C LEU A 20 -1.01 30.26 33.68
N PRO A 21 -1.80 30.56 32.64
CA PRO A 21 -2.89 31.49 32.80
C PRO A 21 -4.01 30.78 33.58
N ALA A 22 -4.39 31.39 34.69
CA ALA A 22 -5.59 31.07 35.44
C ALA A 22 -6.81 31.16 34.50
N MET A 23 -7.65 30.12 34.51
CA MET A 23 -8.96 30.14 33.87
C MET A 23 -9.85 31.09 34.69
N ALA A 24 -10.14 32.27 34.15
CA ALA A 24 -11.21 33.12 34.67
C ALA A 24 -12.56 32.56 34.17
N GLN A 25 -13.43 32.16 35.10
CA GLN A 25 -14.83 31.88 34.81
C GLN A 25 -15.53 33.21 34.54
N ASP A 26 -15.86 33.46 33.28
CA ASP A 26 -16.78 34.52 32.88
C ASP A 26 -18.21 33.94 32.96
N ASP A 27 -18.90 34.23 34.06
CA ASP A 27 -20.31 33.88 34.30
C ASP A 27 -21.28 34.88 33.62
N GLY A 28 -20.82 35.57 32.56
CA GLY A 28 -21.66 36.38 31.70
C GLY A 28 -22.41 35.51 30.70
N THR A 29 -23.70 35.27 30.94
CA THR A 29 -24.57 34.60 29.95
C THR A 29 -24.73 35.54 28.74
N SER A 30 -23.85 35.38 27.77
CA SER A 30 -23.85 36.12 26.51
C SER A 30 -25.09 35.74 25.70
N ARG A 31 -25.81 36.75 25.22
CA ARG A 31 -26.97 36.59 24.34
C ARG A 31 -26.78 37.43 23.09
N TRP A 32 -27.41 37.02 22.00
CA TRP A 32 -27.38 37.76 20.74
C TRP A 32 -28.76 38.39 20.50
N VAL A 33 -28.77 39.59 19.94
CA VAL A 33 -30.02 40.18 19.46
C VAL A 33 -30.49 39.39 18.23
N SER A 34 -31.78 39.08 18.19
CA SER A 34 -32.48 38.48 17.06
C SER A 34 -32.10 39.14 15.73
N ASP A 35 -32.07 38.34 14.65
CA ASP A 35 -31.68 38.78 13.31
C ASP A 35 -32.75 39.68 12.60
N GLU A 36 -33.81 40.08 13.31
CA GLU A 36 -34.84 40.98 12.77
C GLU A 36 -34.44 42.47 12.87
N LEU A 37 -33.98 43.02 11.73
CA LEU A 37 -33.80 44.43 11.33
C LEU A 37 -33.40 45.49 12.38
N THR A 38 -34.17 45.72 13.45
CA THR A 38 -33.85 46.69 14.52
C THR A 38 -34.72 46.47 15.75
N THR A 39 -34.12 46.25 16.91
CA THR A 39 -34.86 46.10 18.18
C THR A 39 -34.84 47.40 18.98
N TYR A 40 -36.01 47.92 19.32
CA TYR A 40 -36.14 49.11 20.17
C TYR A 40 -35.81 48.80 21.62
N VAL A 41 -35.01 49.65 22.25
CA VAL A 41 -34.61 49.48 23.65
C VAL A 41 -35.17 50.57 24.55
N ARG A 42 -35.49 50.19 25.79
CA ARG A 42 -36.23 51.01 26.75
C ARG A 42 -35.43 51.29 28.02
N SER A 43 -35.80 52.34 28.74
CA SER A 43 -35.20 52.69 30.03
C SER A 43 -35.66 51.83 31.22
N GLY A 44 -36.68 50.99 31.07
CA GLY A 44 -37.21 50.17 32.14
C GLY A 44 -37.98 48.93 31.64
N PRO A 45 -38.37 48.02 32.56
CA PRO A 45 -38.85 46.67 32.25
C PRO A 45 -40.33 46.57 31.83
N THR A 46 -40.98 47.68 31.43
CA THR A 46 -42.38 47.67 30.99
C THR A 46 -42.63 48.60 29.81
N ASP A 47 -43.75 48.41 29.11
CA ASP A 47 -44.11 49.17 27.89
C ASP A 47 -44.28 50.68 28.12
N GLY A 48 -44.52 51.11 29.36
CA GLY A 48 -44.67 52.51 29.74
C GLY A 48 -43.36 53.30 29.78
N TYR A 49 -42.21 52.64 29.74
CA TYR A 49 -40.91 53.30 29.74
C TYR A 49 -40.54 53.83 28.35
N ARG A 50 -39.87 54.99 28.34
CA ARG A 50 -39.43 55.67 27.12
C ARG A 50 -38.44 54.80 26.34
N ILE A 51 -38.58 54.77 25.01
CA ILE A 51 -37.59 54.21 24.09
C ILE A 51 -36.35 55.13 24.11
N VAL A 52 -35.21 54.56 24.49
CA VAL A 52 -33.94 55.29 24.65
C VAL A 52 -32.97 55.06 23.50
N GLY A 53 -33.25 54.07 22.65
CA GLY A 53 -32.44 53.82 21.46
C GLY A 53 -32.88 52.57 20.71
N THR A 54 -31.95 52.02 19.94
CA THR A 54 -32.11 50.80 19.15
C THR A 54 -30.85 49.96 19.23
N LEU A 55 -31.01 48.64 19.24
CA LEU A 55 -29.91 47.69 19.04
C LEU A 55 -29.95 47.13 17.62
N THR A 56 -28.76 46.86 17.08
CA THR A 56 -28.61 46.26 15.76
C THR A 56 -28.85 44.76 15.85
N ALA A 57 -29.49 44.19 14.84
CA ALA A 57 -29.66 42.76 14.69
C ALA A 57 -28.31 42.01 14.77
N GLY A 58 -28.27 40.90 15.49
CA GLY A 58 -27.08 40.07 15.65
C GLY A 58 -25.99 40.61 16.59
N GLN A 59 -26.19 41.78 17.19
CA GLN A 59 -25.22 42.36 18.12
C GLN A 59 -25.10 41.50 19.40
N PRO A 60 -23.86 41.21 19.87
CA PRO A 60 -23.66 40.52 21.13
C PRO A 60 -23.98 41.44 22.31
N VAL A 61 -24.74 40.93 23.27
CA VAL A 61 -25.11 41.64 24.49
C VAL A 61 -24.96 40.75 25.73
N THR A 62 -24.54 41.34 26.84
CA THR A 62 -24.45 40.61 28.11
C THR A 62 -25.76 40.75 28.86
N LEU A 63 -26.41 39.64 29.21
CA LEU A 63 -27.58 39.69 30.07
C LEU A 63 -27.17 40.06 31.51
N LEU A 64 -27.85 41.05 32.10
CA LEU A 64 -27.65 41.43 33.50
C LEU A 64 -28.79 40.96 34.39
N ASP A 65 -30.04 41.21 33.98
CA ASP A 65 -31.22 40.88 34.77
C ASP A 65 -32.42 40.58 33.86
N THR A 66 -33.47 39.96 34.40
CA THR A 66 -34.72 39.70 33.67
C THR A 66 -35.92 39.99 34.56
N SER A 67 -36.82 40.84 34.07
CA SER A 67 -38.00 41.28 34.80
C SER A 67 -39.22 41.25 33.87
N GLY A 68 -40.12 40.29 34.11
CA GLY A 68 -41.28 40.06 33.25
C GLY A 68 -40.88 39.65 31.82
N ASP A 69 -41.47 40.31 30.83
CA ASP A 69 -41.21 40.07 29.41
C ASP A 69 -39.95 40.80 28.89
N TYR A 70 -39.23 41.50 29.77
CA TYR A 70 -38.07 42.31 29.44
C TYR A 70 -36.81 41.79 30.12
N SER A 71 -35.69 41.83 29.40
CA SER A 71 -34.35 41.54 29.88
C SER A 71 -33.51 42.81 29.89
N GLN A 72 -32.80 43.05 30.99
CA GLN A 72 -31.79 44.10 31.08
C GLN A 72 -30.50 43.56 30.47
N VAL A 73 -30.01 44.26 29.47
CA VAL A 73 -28.80 43.89 28.75
C VAL A 73 -27.79 45.03 28.76
N ARG A 74 -26.50 44.66 28.75
CA ARG A 74 -25.39 45.56 28.54
C ARG A 74 -24.90 45.44 27.10
N SER A 75 -24.91 46.56 26.39
CA SER A 75 -24.28 46.71 25.07
C SER A 75 -22.76 46.78 25.23
N ASP A 76 -22.00 46.45 24.17
CA ASP A 76 -20.53 46.61 24.11
C ASP A 76 -20.09 48.06 24.38
N SER A 77 -20.93 49.04 24.04
CA SER A 77 -20.71 50.46 24.35
C SER A 77 -20.80 50.80 25.84
N GLY A 78 -21.18 49.84 26.70
CA GLY A 78 -21.34 50.01 28.15
C GLY A 78 -22.75 50.45 28.59
N ASP A 79 -23.64 50.74 27.64
CA ASP A 79 -25.01 51.17 27.92
C ASP A 79 -25.86 50.03 28.47
N VAL A 80 -26.63 50.32 29.51
CA VAL A 80 -27.56 49.38 30.16
C VAL A 80 -28.99 49.73 29.76
N VAL A 81 -29.63 48.83 29.03
CA VAL A 81 -30.96 49.05 28.46
C VAL A 81 -31.85 47.81 28.60
N TRP A 82 -33.16 48.01 28.54
CA TRP A 82 -34.15 46.93 28.59
C TRP A 82 -34.64 46.57 27.20
N VAL A 83 -34.64 45.28 26.90
CA VAL A 83 -35.00 44.70 25.60
C VAL A 83 -36.04 43.60 25.83
N PRO A 84 -37.05 43.44 24.97
CA PRO A 84 -37.96 42.30 25.08
C PRO A 84 -37.21 40.98 25.02
N SER A 85 -37.50 40.06 25.93
CA SER A 85 -36.82 38.76 26.03
C SER A 85 -37.02 37.89 24.78
N SER A 86 -38.10 38.11 24.02
CA SER A 86 -38.37 37.44 22.73
C SER A 86 -37.36 37.78 21.65
N GLU A 87 -36.73 38.95 21.74
CA GLU A 87 -35.75 39.45 20.77
C GLU A 87 -34.32 39.06 21.13
N LEU A 88 -34.11 38.26 22.18
CA LEU A 88 -32.81 37.74 22.59
C LEU A 88 -32.70 36.26 22.26
N GLN A 89 -31.69 35.91 21.50
CA GLN A 89 -31.35 34.54 21.14
C GLN A 89 -30.13 34.06 21.94
N GLN A 90 -30.13 32.78 22.27
CA GLN A 90 -28.99 32.11 22.92
C GLN A 90 -27.95 31.61 21.91
N THR A 91 -28.30 31.62 20.62
CA THR A 91 -27.47 31.15 19.52
C THR A 91 -26.86 32.35 18.81
N PRO A 92 -25.59 32.26 18.33
CA PRO A 92 -24.96 33.33 17.56
C PRO A 92 -25.76 33.70 16.31
N SER A 93 -25.76 34.98 15.96
CA SER A 93 -26.40 35.52 14.75
C SER A 93 -25.95 34.79 13.48
N ALA A 94 -26.82 34.73 12.47
CA ALA A 94 -26.48 34.21 11.15
C ALA A 94 -25.24 34.91 10.56
N SER A 95 -25.07 36.21 10.84
CA SER A 95 -23.91 36.99 10.37
C SER A 95 -22.58 36.49 10.94
N ASP A 96 -22.58 35.98 12.18
CA ASP A 96 -21.39 35.41 12.83
C ASP A 96 -21.15 33.95 12.42
N GLN A 97 -22.20 33.24 12.00
CA GLN A 97 -22.11 31.84 11.56
C GLN A 97 -21.69 31.70 10.10
N LEU A 98 -22.13 32.61 9.23
CA LEU A 98 -21.81 32.61 7.79
C LEU A 98 -20.32 32.44 7.49
N PRO A 99 -19.39 33.25 8.02
CA PRO A 99 -17.96 33.09 7.70
C PRO A 99 -17.39 31.74 8.18
N LYS A 100 -17.92 31.19 9.29
CA LYS A 100 -17.50 29.88 9.80
C LYS A 100 -18.02 28.74 8.93
N LEU A 101 -19.26 28.86 8.44
CA LEU A 101 -19.87 27.89 7.55
C LEU A 101 -19.22 27.91 6.17
N GLU A 102 -18.91 29.10 5.63
CA GLU A 102 -18.16 29.27 4.39
C GLU A 102 -16.77 28.63 4.49
N ALA A 103 -16.03 28.93 5.56
CA ALA A 103 -14.73 28.30 5.81
C ALA A 103 -14.83 26.77 5.94
N ARG A 104 -15.90 26.25 6.56
CA ARG A 104 -16.12 24.81 6.66
C ARG A 104 -16.47 24.16 5.33
N VAL A 105 -17.21 24.84 4.47
CA VAL A 105 -17.51 24.38 3.11
C VAL A 105 -16.24 24.37 2.27
N GLU A 106 -15.39 25.39 2.37
CA GLU A 106 -14.10 25.43 1.69
C GLU A 106 -13.19 24.27 2.14
N GLU A 107 -13.01 24.07 3.44
CA GLU A 107 -12.24 22.96 4.01
C GLU A 107 -12.76 21.59 3.55
N LEU A 108 -14.09 21.38 3.61
CA LEU A 108 -14.70 20.13 3.16
C LEU A 108 -14.55 19.93 1.65
N THR A 109 -14.59 21.00 0.86
CA THR A 109 -14.40 20.92 -0.59
C THR A 109 -12.96 20.52 -0.92
N GLU A 110 -11.98 21.13 -0.25
CA GLU A 110 -10.56 20.74 -0.38
C GLU A 110 -10.32 19.28 0.05
N GLU A 111 -10.96 18.83 1.15
CA GLU A 111 -10.88 17.44 1.59
C GLU A 111 -11.48 16.47 0.55
N LEU A 112 -12.64 16.80 -0.02
CA LEU A 112 -13.26 15.99 -1.07
C LEU A 112 -12.41 15.93 -2.33
N ASP A 113 -11.81 17.04 -2.75
CA ASP A 113 -10.96 17.11 -3.93
C ASP A 113 -9.69 16.26 -3.73
N GLY A 114 -9.04 16.37 -2.57
CA GLY A 114 -7.89 15.54 -2.22
C GLY A 114 -8.24 14.05 -2.13
N ILE A 115 -9.42 13.71 -1.60
CA ILE A 115 -9.94 12.35 -1.60
C ILE A 115 -10.12 11.85 -3.04
N ASN A 116 -10.76 12.64 -3.91
CA ASN A 116 -11.00 12.26 -5.30
C ASN A 116 -9.70 12.02 -6.06
N GLU A 117 -8.71 12.91 -5.92
CA GLU A 117 -7.38 12.75 -6.54
C GLU A 117 -6.70 11.46 -6.06
N SER A 118 -6.76 11.16 -4.75
CA SER A 118 -6.17 9.92 -4.20
C SER A 118 -6.87 8.65 -4.70
N TRP A 119 -8.18 8.70 -4.95
CA TRP A 119 -8.94 7.58 -5.52
C TRP A 119 -8.61 7.36 -6.99
N GLU A 120 -8.49 8.44 -7.76
CA GLU A 120 -8.06 8.39 -9.15
C GLU A 120 -6.64 7.81 -9.27
N GLU A 121 -5.69 8.26 -8.44
CA GLU A 121 -4.32 7.73 -8.41
C GLU A 121 -4.28 6.24 -8.05
N ARG A 122 -5.01 5.84 -7.00
CA ARG A 122 -5.11 4.43 -6.59
C ARG A 122 -5.72 3.56 -7.69
N THR A 123 -6.78 4.04 -8.33
CA THR A 123 -7.45 3.32 -9.42
C THR A 123 -6.52 3.16 -10.62
N ARG A 124 -5.79 4.22 -10.98
CA ARG A 124 -4.78 4.20 -12.05
C ARG A 124 -3.66 3.20 -11.75
N THR A 125 -3.10 3.27 -10.54
CA THR A 125 -2.03 2.37 -10.09
C THR A 125 -2.50 0.92 -10.03
N MET A 126 -3.71 0.66 -9.55
CA MET A 126 -4.29 -0.68 -9.52
C MET A 126 -4.47 -1.24 -10.93
N THR A 127 -4.95 -0.42 -11.87
CA THR A 127 -5.14 -0.81 -13.27
C THR A 127 -3.79 -1.14 -13.93
N GLU A 128 -2.80 -0.27 -13.76
CA GLU A 128 -1.44 -0.48 -14.29
C GLU A 128 -0.78 -1.74 -13.68
N THR A 129 -0.90 -1.93 -12.36
CA THR A 129 -0.34 -3.12 -11.70
C THR A 129 -1.06 -4.41 -12.09
N LEU A 130 -2.36 -4.38 -12.38
CA LEU A 130 -3.09 -5.53 -12.92
C LEU A 130 -2.59 -5.89 -14.32
N GLU A 131 -2.45 -4.92 -15.22
CA GLU A 131 -1.93 -5.14 -16.57
C GLU A 131 -0.51 -5.73 -16.55
N VAL A 132 0.38 -5.18 -15.70
CA VAL A 132 1.73 -5.72 -15.52
C VAL A 132 1.69 -7.16 -14.97
N ARG A 133 0.79 -7.46 -14.03
CA ARG A 133 0.66 -8.81 -13.47
C ARG A 133 0.11 -9.80 -14.48
N GLU A 134 -0.89 -9.42 -15.26
CA GLU A 134 -1.46 -10.25 -16.34
C GLU A 134 -0.38 -10.59 -17.37
N SER A 135 0.39 -9.60 -17.83
CA SER A 135 1.49 -9.85 -18.77
C SER A 135 2.56 -10.80 -18.19
N ARG A 136 2.88 -10.67 -16.90
CA ARG A 136 3.83 -11.54 -16.21
C ARG A 136 3.30 -12.96 -16.03
N ILE A 137 2.01 -13.13 -15.75
CA ILE A 137 1.36 -14.44 -15.68
C ILE A 137 1.43 -15.11 -17.05
N ALA A 138 1.06 -14.39 -18.12
CA ALA A 138 1.14 -14.92 -19.49
C ALA A 138 2.58 -15.31 -19.87
N GLU A 139 3.59 -14.51 -19.50
CA GLU A 139 5.00 -14.87 -19.71
C GLU A 139 5.40 -16.13 -18.94
N LEU A 140 5.01 -16.25 -17.67
CA LEU A 140 5.33 -17.42 -16.84
C LEU A 140 4.64 -18.68 -17.35
N GLU A 141 3.39 -18.59 -17.81
CA GLU A 141 2.66 -19.69 -18.43
C GLU A 141 3.35 -20.13 -19.73
N ALA A 142 3.77 -19.18 -20.58
CA ALA A 142 4.51 -19.48 -21.80
C ALA A 142 5.86 -20.18 -21.50
N ARG A 143 6.63 -19.68 -20.52
CA ARG A 143 7.89 -20.32 -20.12
C ARG A 143 7.69 -21.69 -19.52
N ASN A 144 6.66 -21.89 -18.70
CA ASN A 144 6.35 -23.21 -18.15
C ASN A 144 6.00 -24.20 -19.28
N HIS A 145 5.23 -23.75 -20.28
CA HIS A 145 4.92 -24.59 -21.43
C HIS A 145 6.17 -24.93 -22.26
N GLU A 146 7.06 -23.96 -22.49
CA GLU A 146 8.35 -24.18 -23.16
C GLU A 146 9.24 -25.16 -22.40
N LEU A 147 9.35 -25.00 -21.07
CA LEU A 147 10.13 -25.89 -20.21
C LEU A 147 9.57 -27.31 -20.21
N GLU A 148 8.25 -27.48 -20.17
CA GLU A 148 7.60 -28.79 -20.25
C GLU A 148 7.89 -29.47 -21.59
N SER A 149 7.79 -28.74 -22.70
CA SER A 149 8.13 -29.25 -24.04
C SER A 149 9.61 -29.67 -24.11
N ALA A 150 10.52 -28.81 -23.65
CA ALA A 150 11.95 -29.10 -23.65
C ALA A 150 12.29 -30.31 -22.77
N PHE A 151 11.62 -30.46 -21.63
CA PHE A 151 11.80 -31.61 -20.76
C PHE A 151 11.30 -32.91 -21.42
N SER A 152 10.16 -32.87 -22.10
CA SER A 152 9.64 -34.00 -22.87
C SER A 152 10.63 -34.41 -23.97
N ASP A 153 11.14 -33.47 -24.76
CA ASP A 153 12.10 -33.73 -25.84
C ASP A 153 13.41 -34.32 -25.30
N ILE A 154 13.94 -33.77 -24.20
CA ILE A 154 15.14 -34.29 -23.55
C ILE A 154 14.89 -35.70 -22.98
N SER A 155 13.70 -35.96 -22.42
CA SER A 155 13.34 -37.29 -21.93
C SER A 155 13.26 -38.31 -23.08
N GLU A 156 12.65 -37.93 -24.20
CA GLU A 156 12.53 -38.78 -25.38
C GLU A 156 13.89 -39.08 -26.03
N THR A 157 14.72 -38.05 -26.22
CA THR A 157 16.09 -38.22 -26.75
C THR A 157 16.97 -39.07 -25.86
N ASN A 158 16.87 -38.95 -24.53
CA ASN A 158 17.59 -39.84 -23.62
C ASN A 158 17.14 -41.30 -23.76
N LYS A 159 15.82 -41.55 -23.87
CA LYS A 159 15.28 -42.91 -24.10
C LYS A 159 15.74 -43.49 -25.44
N ASP A 160 15.73 -42.70 -26.52
CA ASP A 160 16.22 -43.14 -27.83
C ASP A 160 17.72 -43.45 -27.80
N LEU A 161 18.53 -42.59 -27.17
CA LEU A 161 19.97 -42.82 -27.02
C LEU A 161 20.27 -44.07 -26.20
N GLU A 162 19.53 -44.30 -25.11
CA GLU A 162 19.68 -45.49 -24.27
C GLU A 162 19.33 -46.77 -25.05
N ALA A 163 18.22 -46.78 -25.79
CA ALA A 163 17.83 -47.89 -26.65
C ALA A 163 18.89 -48.17 -27.74
N ARG A 164 19.43 -47.12 -28.38
CA ARG A 164 20.52 -47.27 -29.37
C ARG A 164 21.79 -47.84 -28.75
N LEU A 165 22.15 -47.41 -27.55
CA LEU A 165 23.31 -47.95 -26.84
C LEU A 165 23.11 -49.42 -26.50
N GLU A 166 21.90 -49.82 -26.09
CA GLU A 166 21.56 -51.21 -25.83
C GLU A 166 21.66 -52.06 -27.11
N THR A 167 21.00 -51.68 -28.21
CA THR A 167 21.09 -52.40 -29.49
C THR A 167 22.54 -52.50 -29.98
N ARG A 168 23.33 -51.41 -29.88
CA ARG A 168 24.75 -51.44 -30.27
C ARG A 168 25.58 -52.38 -29.41
N LYS A 169 25.29 -52.45 -28.11
CA LYS A 169 25.95 -53.41 -27.20
C LYS A 169 25.60 -54.84 -27.60
N GLU A 170 24.33 -55.14 -27.86
CA GLU A 170 23.88 -56.47 -28.31
C GLU A 170 24.52 -56.88 -29.65
N ASP A 171 24.54 -55.99 -30.64
CA ASP A 171 25.18 -56.22 -31.94
C ASP A 171 26.68 -56.53 -31.79
N LEU A 172 27.39 -55.77 -30.95
CA LEU A 172 28.80 -56.00 -30.69
C LEU A 172 29.05 -57.34 -29.98
N LEU A 173 28.20 -57.69 -29.00
CA LEU A 173 28.26 -58.97 -28.30
C LEU A 173 28.03 -60.13 -29.26
N MET A 174 27.00 -60.07 -30.11
CA MET A 174 26.71 -61.07 -31.13
C MET A 174 27.86 -61.24 -32.12
N ARG A 175 28.47 -60.13 -32.56
CA ARG A 175 29.61 -60.16 -33.49
C ARG A 175 30.85 -60.82 -32.87
N TYR A 176 31.21 -60.46 -31.65
CA TYR A 176 32.35 -61.08 -30.95
C TYR A 176 32.10 -62.56 -30.61
N PHE A 177 30.87 -62.91 -30.21
CA PHE A 177 30.48 -64.30 -29.97
C PHE A 177 30.61 -65.15 -31.24
N MET A 178 30.19 -64.62 -32.39
CA MET A 178 30.32 -65.31 -33.68
C MET A 178 31.78 -65.54 -34.09
N TYR A 179 32.66 -64.54 -33.91
CA TYR A 179 34.10 -64.72 -34.17
C TYR A 179 34.74 -65.72 -33.21
N GLY A 180 34.45 -65.62 -31.91
CA GLY A 180 34.96 -66.55 -30.89
C GLY A 180 34.51 -68.00 -31.14
N GLY A 181 33.22 -68.20 -31.42
CA GLY A 181 32.66 -69.51 -31.75
C GLY A 181 33.22 -70.09 -33.05
N GLY A 182 33.39 -69.27 -34.09
CA GLY A 182 33.99 -69.69 -35.36
C GLY A 182 35.45 -70.16 -35.21
N VAL A 183 36.26 -69.40 -34.46
CA VAL A 183 37.66 -69.78 -34.18
C VAL A 183 37.74 -71.05 -33.31
N ALA A 184 36.92 -71.16 -32.28
CA ALA A 184 36.85 -72.35 -31.43
C ALA A 184 36.42 -73.61 -32.23
N GLY A 185 35.41 -73.47 -33.10
CA GLY A 185 34.94 -74.56 -33.97
C GLY A 185 35.99 -75.00 -34.99
N ALA A 186 36.64 -74.05 -35.67
CA ALA A 186 37.73 -74.35 -36.60
C ALA A 186 38.92 -75.02 -35.89
N GLY A 187 39.28 -74.52 -34.70
CA GLY A 187 40.33 -75.11 -33.86
C GLY A 187 40.02 -76.55 -33.43
N LEU A 188 38.76 -76.85 -33.09
CA LEU A 188 38.32 -78.20 -32.73
C LEU A 188 38.39 -79.16 -33.93
N ILE A 189 37.91 -78.73 -35.11
CA ILE A 189 37.95 -79.54 -36.33
C ILE A 189 39.40 -79.85 -36.72
N VAL A 190 40.28 -78.84 -36.73
CA VAL A 190 41.71 -79.02 -37.02
C VAL A 190 42.36 -79.92 -35.97
N GLY A 191 42.09 -79.68 -34.69
CA GLY A 191 42.60 -80.49 -33.57
C GLY A 191 42.17 -81.96 -33.64
N LEU A 192 40.97 -82.26 -34.14
CA LEU A 192 40.47 -83.62 -34.32
C LEU A 192 41.03 -84.31 -35.59
N ILE A 193 41.18 -83.56 -36.69
CA ILE A 193 41.62 -84.11 -37.99
C ILE A 193 43.14 -84.35 -38.04
N VAL A 194 43.94 -83.42 -37.51
CA VAL A 194 45.41 -83.49 -37.53
C VAL A 194 45.98 -84.80 -36.95
N PRO A 195 45.49 -85.36 -35.81
CA PRO A 195 46.01 -86.63 -35.28
C PRO A 195 45.62 -87.85 -36.13
N HIS A 196 44.58 -87.76 -36.96
CA HIS A 196 44.14 -88.88 -37.81
C HIS A 196 44.77 -88.85 -39.21
N LEU A 197 45.54 -87.81 -39.55
CA LEU A 197 46.18 -87.73 -40.86
C LEU A 197 47.47 -88.59 -40.86
N PRO A 198 47.62 -89.56 -41.78
CA PRO A 198 48.79 -90.41 -41.83
C PRO A 198 50.02 -89.56 -42.11
N ARG A 199 50.89 -89.40 -41.09
CA ARG A 199 52.18 -88.73 -41.21
C ARG A 199 52.98 -89.40 -42.33
N ARG A 200 52.96 -88.80 -43.52
CA ARG A 200 53.76 -89.25 -44.66
C ARG A 200 55.23 -89.03 -44.29
N ARG A 201 55.90 -90.10 -43.85
CA ARG A 201 57.36 -90.13 -43.71
C ARG A 201 57.94 -89.76 -45.08
N ARG A 202 58.61 -88.61 -45.18
CA ARG A 202 59.35 -88.23 -46.38
C ARG A 202 60.44 -89.28 -46.60
N LYS A 203 60.33 -90.05 -47.70
CA LYS A 203 61.48 -90.79 -48.23
C LYS A 203 62.49 -89.76 -48.70
N ARG A 204 63.68 -89.84 -48.13
CA ARG A 204 64.81 -89.00 -48.44
C ARG A 204 65.55 -89.68 -49.60
N ASP A 205 65.05 -89.51 -50.81
CA ASP A 205 65.74 -90.00 -52.00
C ASP A 205 66.77 -88.95 -52.42
N ARG A 206 68.03 -89.21 -52.07
CA ARG A 206 69.19 -88.65 -52.78
C ARG A 206 70.26 -89.74 -52.88
N TRP A 207 70.40 -90.19 -54.11
CA TRP A 207 71.48 -90.98 -54.68
C TRP A 207 72.47 -89.99 -55.32
N PHE A 208 73.75 -90.40 -55.29
CA PHE A 208 75.01 -89.69 -55.59
C PHE A 208 75.67 -89.12 -54.34
#